data_AF-A0A1I6KUR9-F1
#
_entry.id   AF-A0A1I6KUR9-F1
#
_cell.length_a   1.000
_cell.length_b   1.000
_cell.length_c   1.000
_cell.angle_alpha   90.00
_cell.angle_beta   90.00
_cell.angle_gamma   90.00
#
_symmetry.space_group_name_H-M   'P 1'
#
loop_
_entity.id
_entity.type
_entity.pdbx_description
1 polymer ?
#
loop_
_entity_poly.entity_id
_entity_poly.type
_entity_poly.pdbx_seq_one_letter_code
_entity_poly.pdbx_strand_id
1 'polypeptide(L)'
;MSAMTRLLPATPSSACQTAPAAADSFEHLIHALRHPQALFDDMANSQLFTRCEMADWDATTAAMRQILDRYGVTPAQVLAKLRLAAEFMRHHEIPLEGSPWLCTHHDECDIWARFDIHTALIGPDIAVWQDRFDDVVANRDLRVECFQIWLLSRGPH
;
A
#
# COMPACT_ATOMS: atom_id res chain seq x y z
N MET A 1 20.17 11.78 -71.77
CA MET A 1 18.72 11.80 -71.46
C MET A 1 18.57 11.68 -69.95
N SER A 2 17.87 12.67 -69.37
CA SER A 2 17.11 12.74 -68.11
C SER A 2 17.42 11.85 -66.89
N ALA A 3 17.79 12.53 -65.81
CA ALA A 3 17.18 12.58 -64.45
C ALA A 3 16.57 11.32 -63.80
N MET A 4 16.93 11.05 -62.53
CA MET A 4 16.07 11.40 -61.38
C MET A 4 16.69 11.08 -60.01
N THR A 5 16.65 12.08 -59.14
CA THR A 5 16.84 12.07 -57.68
C THR A 5 15.64 11.46 -56.96
N ARG A 6 15.84 10.80 -55.80
CA ARG A 6 14.94 10.79 -54.61
C ARG A 6 15.65 10.10 -53.43
N LEU A 7 16.08 10.84 -52.41
CA LEU A 7 15.37 11.21 -51.16
C LEU A 7 15.31 10.06 -50.11
N LEU A 8 16.14 10.22 -49.07
CA LEU A 8 16.04 9.68 -47.69
C LEU A 8 14.67 10.03 -47.06
N PRO A 9 14.14 9.33 -46.02
CA PRO A 9 14.70 9.46 -44.66
C PRO A 9 14.58 8.26 -43.70
N ALA A 10 15.28 8.45 -42.58
CA ALA A 10 15.34 7.63 -41.38
C ALA A 10 13.97 7.22 -40.81
N THR A 11 13.94 6.03 -40.21
CA THR A 11 12.94 5.69 -39.19
C THR A 11 13.66 5.39 -37.87
N PRO A 12 13.19 5.98 -36.76
CA PRO A 12 13.88 5.98 -35.49
C PRO A 12 13.82 4.62 -34.81
N SER A 13 14.91 4.27 -34.13
CA SER A 13 15.01 3.15 -33.21
C SER A 13 13.91 3.29 -32.16
N SER A 14 12.89 2.44 -32.28
CA SER A 14 11.72 2.45 -31.42
C SER A 14 12.11 2.06 -30.00
N ALA A 15 11.80 2.97 -29.08
CA ALA A 15 11.64 2.78 -27.64
C ALA A 15 12.78 2.06 -26.90
N CYS A 16 13.77 2.83 -26.45
CA CYS A 16 14.29 2.63 -25.10
C CYS A 16 13.11 2.79 -24.12
N GLN A 17 12.45 1.68 -23.80
CA GLN A 17 11.60 1.60 -22.62
C GLN A 17 12.52 1.68 -21.41
N THR A 18 12.62 2.86 -20.83
CA THR A 18 13.21 3.03 -19.50
C THR A 18 12.28 3.93 -18.70
N ALA A 19 11.29 3.30 -18.05
CA ALA A 19 10.85 3.68 -16.72
C ALA A 19 9.82 2.68 -16.19
N PRO A 20 10.19 1.77 -15.26
CA PRO A 20 9.28 1.33 -14.22
C PRO A 20 9.60 2.14 -12.96
N ALA A 21 9.40 3.46 -12.99
CA ALA A 21 9.59 4.33 -11.81
C ALA A 21 8.27 4.94 -11.30
N ALA A 22 7.15 4.64 -11.96
CA ALA A 22 5.83 5.17 -11.60
C ALA A 22 5.03 4.26 -10.64
N ALA A 23 5.55 3.07 -10.31
CA ALA A 23 4.81 2.07 -9.53
C ALA A 23 4.84 2.33 -8.00
N ASP A 24 5.71 3.22 -7.52
CA ASP A 24 5.91 3.49 -6.09
C ASP A 24 5.82 4.99 -5.77
N SER A 25 4.94 5.71 -6.48
CA SER A 25 4.69 7.13 -6.21
C SER A 25 3.82 7.32 -4.97
N PHE A 26 3.79 8.55 -4.46
CA PHE A 26 2.91 8.91 -3.34
C PHE A 26 1.43 8.72 -3.71
N GLU A 27 1.05 9.05 -4.95
CA GLU A 27 -0.31 8.82 -5.45
C GLU A 27 -0.67 7.33 -5.46
N HIS A 28 0.29 6.46 -5.79
CA HIS A 28 0.09 5.02 -5.74
C HIS A 28 -0.10 4.53 -4.30
N LEU A 29 0.66 5.07 -3.34
CA LEU A 29 0.45 4.78 -1.92
C LEU A 29 -0.95 5.19 -1.45
N ILE A 30 -1.38 6.42 -1.74
CA ILE A 30 -2.71 6.91 -1.36
C ILE A 30 -3.81 6.07 -2.02
N HIS A 31 -3.64 5.71 -3.29
CA HIS A 31 -4.58 4.84 -3.99
C HIS A 31 -4.67 3.46 -3.31
N ALA A 32 -3.54 2.84 -2.94
CA ALA A 32 -3.51 1.55 -2.27
C ALA A 32 -4.17 1.59 -0.87
N LEU A 33 -3.95 2.67 -0.11
CA LEU A 33 -4.59 2.90 1.18
C LEU A 33 -6.10 3.12 1.05
N ARG A 34 -6.53 3.83 0.00
CA ARG A 34 -7.94 4.12 -0.30
C ARG A 34 -8.70 2.92 -0.85
N HIS A 35 -8.01 2.07 -1.60
CA HIS A 35 -8.57 0.90 -2.26
C HIS A 35 -7.79 -0.35 -1.86
N PRO A 36 -7.99 -0.89 -0.64
CA PRO A 36 -7.26 -2.08 -0.17
C PRO A 36 -7.40 -3.29 -1.11
N GLN A 37 -8.48 -3.39 -1.87
CA GLN A 37 -8.65 -4.37 -2.95
C GLN A 37 -7.53 -4.34 -4.02
N ALA A 38 -6.85 -3.20 -4.21
CA ALA A 38 -5.65 -3.11 -5.06
C ALA A 38 -4.42 -3.81 -4.47
N LEU A 39 -4.44 -4.15 -3.17
CA LEU A 39 -3.39 -4.89 -2.47
C LEU A 39 -3.78 -6.36 -2.24
N PHE A 40 -5.04 -6.59 -1.87
CA PHE A 40 -5.53 -7.89 -1.41
C PHE A 40 -6.32 -8.69 -2.46
N ASP A 41 -6.51 -8.16 -3.66
CA ASP A 41 -7.22 -8.79 -4.78
C ASP A 41 -8.56 -9.43 -4.33
N ASP A 42 -8.81 -10.68 -4.74
CA ASP A 42 -10.01 -11.46 -4.44
C ASP A 42 -10.20 -11.77 -2.95
N MET A 43 -9.18 -11.58 -2.09
CA MET A 43 -9.35 -11.70 -0.64
C MET A 43 -10.21 -10.57 -0.08
N ALA A 44 -10.21 -9.42 -0.75
CA ALA A 44 -11.12 -8.32 -0.43
C ALA A 44 -12.48 -8.60 -1.09
N ASN A 45 -13.36 -9.36 -0.42
CA ASN A 45 -14.72 -9.65 -0.88
C ASN A 45 -15.43 -8.38 -1.39
N SER A 46 -16.16 -8.47 -2.49
CA SER A 46 -16.94 -7.37 -3.09
C SER A 46 -17.96 -6.73 -2.13
N GLN A 47 -18.34 -7.43 -1.06
CA GLN A 47 -19.18 -6.92 0.02
C GLN A 47 -18.42 -6.05 1.06
N LEU A 48 -17.10 -5.88 0.94
CA LEU A 48 -16.28 -5.03 1.80
C LEU A 48 -16.37 -3.52 1.46
N PHE A 49 -17.29 -3.11 0.58
CA PHE A 49 -17.74 -1.72 0.46
C PHE A 49 -18.72 -1.43 1.62
N THR A 50 -18.60 -0.43 2.50
CA THR A 50 -18.13 0.94 2.35
C THR A 50 -17.81 1.52 3.73
N ARG A 51 -16.55 1.91 3.97
CA ARG A 51 -16.21 3.00 4.91
C ARG A 51 -15.09 3.89 4.36
N CYS A 52 -14.25 3.38 3.45
CA CYS A 52 -13.23 4.19 2.78
C CYS A 52 -13.82 5.43 2.07
N GLU A 53 -15.02 5.38 1.51
CA GLU A 53 -15.61 6.57 0.86
C GLU A 53 -16.08 7.66 1.83
N MET A 54 -16.27 7.33 3.11
CA MET A 54 -16.68 8.29 4.14
C MET A 54 -15.49 8.96 4.86
N ALA A 55 -14.27 8.47 4.61
CA ALA A 55 -13.07 9.06 5.18
C ALA A 55 -12.74 10.39 4.49
N ASP A 56 -12.26 11.36 5.26
CA ASP A 56 -11.67 12.58 4.72
C ASP A 56 -10.29 12.25 4.13
N TRP A 57 -10.27 11.87 2.85
CA TRP A 57 -9.05 11.53 2.13
C TRP A 57 -8.15 12.74 1.89
N ASP A 58 -8.68 13.96 1.88
CA ASP A 58 -7.86 15.15 1.72
C ASP A 58 -7.02 15.38 2.98
N ALA A 59 -7.66 15.33 4.15
CA ALA A 59 -6.97 15.40 5.44
C ALA A 59 -6.00 14.21 5.63
N THR A 60 -6.43 12.99 5.28
CA THR A 60 -5.61 11.79 5.38
C THR A 60 -4.37 11.85 4.47
N THR A 61 -4.54 12.35 3.24
CA THR A 61 -3.44 12.54 2.28
C THR A 61 -2.45 13.58 2.79
N ALA A 62 -2.94 14.70 3.33
CA ALA A 62 -2.09 15.72 3.93
C ALA A 62 -1.30 15.17 5.13
N ALA A 63 -1.96 14.44 6.03
CA ALA A 63 -1.33 13.81 7.18
C ALA A 63 -0.27 12.78 6.77
N MET A 64 -0.58 11.90 5.81
CA MET A 64 0.38 10.92 5.29
C MET A 64 1.62 11.60 4.70
N ARG A 65 1.44 12.70 3.96
CA ARG A 65 2.57 13.46 3.44
C ARG A 65 3.46 14.02 4.56
N GLN A 66 2.84 14.64 5.56
CA GLN A 66 3.57 15.18 6.73
C GLN A 66 4.33 14.10 7.50
N ILE A 67 3.72 12.92 7.69
CA ILE A 67 4.37 11.76 8.32
C ILE A 67 5.60 11.35 7.53
N LEU A 68 5.46 11.10 6.23
CA LEU A 68 6.57 10.67 5.38
C LEU A 68 7.72 11.70 5.38
N ASP A 69 7.39 12.99 5.27
CA ASP A 69 8.37 14.07 5.27
C ASP A 69 9.10 14.18 6.61
N ARG A 70 8.40 14.06 7.74
CA ARG A 70 8.99 14.16 9.09
C ARG A 70 9.99 13.05 9.38
N TYR A 71 9.69 11.81 8.98
CA TYR A 71 10.52 10.64 9.27
C TYR A 71 11.49 10.28 8.13
N GLY A 72 11.47 11.04 7.02
CA GLY A 72 12.31 10.75 5.84
C GLY A 72 11.99 9.41 5.18
N VAL A 73 10.74 8.95 5.31
CA VAL A 73 10.27 7.66 4.78
C VAL A 73 9.73 7.87 3.37
N THR A 74 10.09 6.98 2.45
CA THR A 74 9.61 7.03 1.07
C THR A 74 8.25 6.32 0.94
N PRO A 75 7.39 6.75 0.00
CA PRO A 75 6.15 6.02 -0.30
C PRO A 75 6.39 4.55 -0.67
N ALA A 76 7.51 4.28 -1.35
CA ALA A 76 7.94 2.94 -1.74
C ALA A 76 8.14 1.99 -0.55
N GLN A 77 8.73 2.47 0.56
CA GLN A 77 8.91 1.66 1.78
C GLN A 77 7.58 1.26 2.40
N VAL A 78 6.62 2.20 2.47
CA VAL A 78 5.28 1.92 2.99
C VAL A 78 4.54 0.94 2.07
N LEU A 79 4.60 1.14 0.75
CA LEU A 79 4.03 0.23 -0.23
C LEU A 79 4.63 -1.18 -0.15
N ALA A 80 5.95 -1.30 0.04
CA ALA A 80 6.60 -2.60 0.22
C ALA A 80 6.06 -3.32 1.47
N LYS A 81 5.88 -2.60 2.58
CA LYS A 81 5.30 -3.15 3.81
C LYS A 81 3.84 -3.58 3.63
N LEU A 82 3.03 -2.79 2.91
CA LEU A 82 1.64 -3.13 2.57
C LEU A 82 1.54 -4.37 1.67
N ARG A 83 2.40 -4.46 0.63
CA ARG A 83 2.47 -5.63 -0.26
C ARG A 83 2.90 -6.88 0.51
N LEU A 84 3.85 -6.76 1.44
CA LEU A 84 4.25 -7.86 2.32
C LEU A 84 3.09 -8.34 3.20
N ALA A 85 2.27 -7.43 3.73
CA ALA A 85 1.07 -7.82 4.48
C ALA A 85 0.10 -8.62 3.61
N ALA A 86 -0.17 -8.18 2.37
CA ALA A 86 -1.02 -8.94 1.46
C ALA A 86 -0.45 -10.32 1.10
N GLU A 87 0.86 -10.41 0.85
CA GLU A 87 1.56 -11.68 0.62
C GLU A 87 1.45 -12.61 1.83
N PHE A 88 1.68 -12.10 3.03
CA PHE A 88 1.60 -12.84 4.28
C PHE A 88 0.20 -13.43 4.50
N MET A 89 -0.84 -12.60 4.33
CA MET A 89 -2.23 -13.01 4.47
C MET A 89 -2.60 -14.11 3.46
N ARG A 90 -2.15 -13.97 2.20
CA ARG A 90 -2.37 -14.96 1.14
C ARG A 90 -1.64 -16.27 1.42
N HIS A 91 -0.38 -16.19 1.83
CA HIS A 91 0.46 -17.36 2.08
C HIS A 91 -0.07 -18.22 3.23
N HIS A 92 -0.66 -17.58 4.24
CA HIS A 92 -1.21 -18.25 5.42
C HIS A 92 -2.73 -18.48 5.35
N GLU A 93 -3.35 -18.22 4.20
CA GLU A 93 -4.79 -18.40 3.98
C GLU A 93 -5.66 -17.68 5.03
N ILE A 94 -5.20 -16.53 5.53
CA ILE A 94 -5.90 -15.76 6.56
C ILE A 94 -7.04 -14.96 5.91
N PRO A 95 -8.32 -15.23 6.22
CA PRO A 95 -9.43 -14.52 5.60
C PRO A 95 -9.54 -13.10 6.14
N LEU A 96 -9.87 -12.15 5.26
CA LEU A 96 -10.29 -10.81 5.66
C LEU A 96 -11.74 -10.84 6.17
N GLU A 97 -12.01 -10.16 7.28
CA GLU A 97 -13.35 -10.01 7.85
C GLU A 97 -13.62 -8.55 8.22
N GLY A 98 -13.75 -7.72 7.18
CA GLY A 98 -13.92 -6.28 7.26
C GLY A 98 -12.97 -5.55 6.31
N SER A 99 -13.25 -4.28 6.04
CA SER A 99 -12.40 -3.45 5.19
C SER A 99 -11.19 -2.97 5.99
N PRO A 100 -9.97 -3.10 5.47
CA PRO A 100 -8.82 -2.47 6.09
C PRO A 100 -9.01 -0.96 6.22
N TRP A 101 -8.52 -0.37 7.32
CA TRP A 101 -8.73 1.04 7.64
C TRP A 101 -7.43 1.74 8.01
N LEU A 102 -7.29 2.99 7.57
CA LEU A 102 -6.16 3.85 7.92
C LEU A 102 -6.52 4.79 9.08
N CYS A 103 -5.84 4.63 10.19
CA CYS A 103 -5.83 5.56 11.31
C CYS A 103 -4.62 6.49 11.19
N THR A 104 -4.83 7.79 11.34
CA THR A 104 -3.75 8.76 11.52
C THR A 104 -3.86 9.39 12.90
N HIS A 105 -2.72 9.62 13.54
CA HIS A 105 -2.61 10.34 14.79
C HIS A 105 -1.72 11.55 14.59
N HIS A 106 -2.10 12.67 15.19
CA HIS A 106 -1.33 13.89 15.15
C HIS A 106 -1.55 14.67 16.45
N ASP A 107 -0.49 14.85 17.23
CA ASP A 107 -0.44 15.76 18.36
C ASP A 107 0.87 16.55 18.37
N GLU A 108 1.12 17.32 19.44
CA GLU A 108 2.30 18.17 19.58
C GLU A 108 3.62 17.38 19.65
N CYS A 109 3.56 16.12 20.08
CA CYS A 109 4.70 15.26 20.36
C CYS A 109 4.98 14.28 19.22
N ASP A 110 3.94 13.81 18.53
CA ASP A 110 4.03 12.69 17.61
C ASP A 110 3.04 12.75 16.43
N ILE A 111 3.43 12.13 15.32
CA ILE A 111 2.57 11.95 14.15
C ILE A 111 2.85 10.59 13.52
N TRP A 112 1.82 9.77 13.37
CA TRP A 112 1.97 8.42 12.84
C TRP A 112 0.71 7.96 12.12
N ALA A 113 0.86 6.89 11.34
CA ALA A 113 -0.22 6.21 10.68
C ALA A 113 -0.24 4.73 11.03
N ARG A 114 -1.43 4.14 11.06
CA ARG A 114 -1.65 2.72 11.29
C ARG A 114 -2.69 2.18 10.34
N PHE A 115 -2.37 1.07 9.70
CA PHE A 115 -3.27 0.37 8.79
C PHE A 115 -3.79 -0.89 9.46
N ASP A 116 -5.06 -0.87 9.82
CA ASP A 116 -5.75 -1.93 10.54
C ASP A 116 -6.34 -2.93 9.53
N ILE A 117 -5.94 -4.19 9.61
CA ILE A 117 -6.43 -5.30 8.77
C ILE A 117 -7.33 -6.19 9.62
N HIS A 118 -8.63 -6.15 9.36
CA HIS A 118 -9.59 -7.00 10.06
C HIS A 118 -9.62 -8.41 9.46
N THR A 119 -9.52 -9.40 10.33
CA THR A 119 -9.37 -10.81 9.94
C THR A 119 -10.45 -11.67 10.58
N ALA A 120 -10.67 -12.86 10.01
CA ALA A 120 -11.53 -13.88 10.61
C ALA A 120 -10.87 -14.65 11.78
N LEU A 121 -9.67 -14.23 12.20
CA LEU A 121 -8.96 -14.83 13.33
C LEU A 121 -9.65 -14.51 14.66
N ILE A 122 -9.52 -15.42 15.62
CA ILE A 122 -9.99 -15.23 16.99
C ILE A 122 -8.90 -14.57 17.85
N GLY A 123 -9.30 -13.92 18.94
CA GLY A 123 -8.44 -13.12 19.84
C GLY A 123 -7.03 -13.70 20.12
N PRO A 124 -6.93 -14.93 20.65
CA PRO A 124 -5.64 -15.55 20.95
C PRO A 124 -4.73 -15.76 19.73
N ASP A 125 -5.32 -16.00 18.56
CA ASP A 125 -4.57 -16.25 17.33
C ASP A 125 -4.04 -14.96 16.72
N ILE A 126 -4.74 -13.83 16.90
CA ILE A 126 -4.33 -12.54 16.32
C ILE A 126 -2.98 -12.10 16.83
N ALA A 127 -2.72 -12.18 18.14
CA ALA A 127 -1.43 -11.80 18.70
C ALA A 127 -0.30 -12.68 18.13
N VAL A 128 -0.53 -13.99 18.05
CA VAL A 128 0.44 -14.94 17.47
C VAL A 128 0.73 -14.62 16.01
N TRP A 129 -0.31 -14.28 15.23
CA TRP A 129 -0.14 -13.92 13.81
C TRP A 129 0.47 -12.54 13.63
N GLN A 130 0.20 -11.59 14.51
CA GLN A 130 0.83 -10.28 14.53
C GLN A 130 2.33 -10.41 14.80
N ASP A 131 2.73 -11.18 15.83
CA ASP A 131 4.15 -11.41 16.17
C ASP A 131 4.89 -12.05 14.99
N ARG A 132 4.28 -13.06 14.35
CA ARG A 132 4.83 -13.69 13.15
C ARG A 132 4.98 -12.72 11.98
N PHE A 133 4.01 -11.83 11.79
CA PHE A 133 4.09 -10.81 10.74
C PHE A 133 5.22 -9.82 11.04
N ASP A 134 5.35 -9.35 12.28
CA ASP A 134 6.40 -8.43 12.70
C ASP A 134 7.80 -9.04 12.57
N ASP A 135 7.95 -10.35 12.81
CA ASP A 135 9.18 -11.09 12.52
C ASP A 135 9.53 -11.07 11.02
N VAL A 136 8.55 -11.29 10.14
CA VAL A 136 8.76 -11.23 8.69
C VAL A 136 9.14 -9.82 8.23
N VAL A 137 8.49 -8.79 8.79
CA VAL A 137 8.81 -7.38 8.52
C VAL A 137 10.26 -7.07 8.95
N ALA A 138 10.68 -7.54 10.12
CA ALA A 138 12.04 -7.35 10.61
C ALA A 138 13.07 -8.06 9.73
N ASN A 139 12.79 -9.31 9.34
CA ASN A 139 13.68 -10.12 8.49
C ASN A 139 13.83 -9.55 7.06
N ARG A 140 12.88 -8.74 6.60
CA ARG A 140 12.90 -8.09 5.28
C ARG A 140 13.42 -6.65 5.32
N ASP A 141 13.82 -6.14 6.49
CA ASP A 141 14.24 -4.75 6.71
C ASP A 141 13.17 -3.72 6.30
N LEU A 142 11.89 -4.02 6.59
CA LEU A 142 10.75 -3.17 6.25
C LEU A 142 10.14 -2.48 7.49
N ARG A 143 10.94 -2.27 8.53
CA ARG A 143 10.50 -1.55 9.73
C ARG A 143 10.36 -0.06 9.41
N VAL A 144 9.11 0.37 9.30
CA VAL A 144 8.72 1.78 9.19
C VAL A 144 8.03 2.18 10.49
N GLU A 145 8.74 2.89 11.38
CA GLU A 145 8.26 3.19 12.74
C GLU A 145 7.00 4.06 12.73
N CYS A 146 6.94 5.04 11.82
CA CYS A 146 5.82 5.96 11.67
C CYS A 146 4.61 5.37 10.94
N PHE A 147 4.71 4.11 10.46
CA PHE A 147 3.64 3.41 9.75
C PHE A 147 3.48 1.97 10.25
N GLN A 148 2.45 1.73 11.06
CA GLN A 148 2.17 0.43 11.64
C GLN A 148 1.12 -0.33 10.82
N ILE A 149 1.18 -1.67 10.83
CA ILE A 149 0.12 -2.53 10.28
C ILE A 149 -0.30 -3.47 11.40
N TRP A 150 -1.58 -3.45 11.77
CA TRP A 150 -2.12 -4.31 12.83
C TRP A 150 -3.15 -5.27 12.29
N LEU A 151 -3.00 -6.54 12.63
CA LEU A 151 -4.05 -7.55 12.48
C LEU A 151 -5.03 -7.40 13.63
N LEU A 152 -6.32 -7.32 13.30
CA LEU A 152 -7.40 -7.20 14.28
C LEU A 152 -8.41 -8.33 14.09
N SER A 153 -9.16 -8.64 15.16
CA SER A 153 -10.38 -9.44 15.04
C SER A 153 -11.42 -8.69 14.22
N ARG A 154 -12.43 -9.42 13.75
CA ARG A 154 -13.65 -8.91 13.08
C ARG A 154 -13.88 -7.41 13.29
N GLY A 155 -13.95 -6.68 12.18
CA GLY A 155 -14.26 -5.26 12.20
C GLY A 155 -15.65 -4.99 12.79
N PRO A 156 -15.95 -3.74 13.20
CA PRO A 156 -17.28 -3.37 13.65
C PRO A 156 -18.31 -3.69 12.55
N HIS A 157 -19.32 -4.49 12.90
CA HIS A 157 -20.48 -4.77 12.06
C HIS A 157 -21.33 -3.51 11.80
#